data_AF-A0A9D8N021-F1
#
_entry.id   AF-A0A9D8N021-F1
#
_cell.length_a   1.000
_cell.length_b   1.000
_cell.length_c   1.000
_cell.angle_alpha   90.00
_cell.angle_beta   90.00
_cell.angle_gamma   90.00
#
_symmetry.space_group_name_H-M   'P 1'
#
loop_
_entity.id
_entity.type
_entity.pdbx_description
1 polymer ?
#
loop_
_entity_poly.entity_id
_entity_poly.type
_entity_poly.pdbx_seq_one_letter_code
_entity_poly.pdbx_strand_id
1 'polypeptide(L)'
;MKHINGDTQMTDVWRLPAIAPWEKACTKHPTQKPLNLLSRIILASTEKGAWILDPFAGSSTTGIAANLLGRRFLGIEREEEFAAISKARREEIEDIKTYSKYKKKIPDIVKAEDKQMCCFSCNEPLGYGDLPF
;
A
#
# COMPACT_ATOMS: atom_id res chain seq x y z
N MET A 1 -15.49 2.86 -0.78
CA MET A 1 -14.94 4.16 -0.32
C MET A 1 -15.75 4.87 0.76
N LYS A 2 -17.10 4.82 0.80
CA LYS A 2 -17.90 5.51 1.83
C LYS A 2 -17.45 5.24 3.27
N HIS A 3 -17.26 3.96 3.60
CA HIS A 3 -16.86 3.53 4.94
C HIS A 3 -15.54 4.15 5.43
N ILE A 4 -14.53 4.21 4.55
CA ILE A 4 -13.24 4.84 4.86
C ILE A 4 -13.41 6.34 5.17
N ASN A 5 -14.46 6.95 4.60
CA ASN A 5 -14.84 8.35 4.78
C ASN A 5 -16.04 8.54 5.75
N GLY A 6 -16.16 7.69 6.78
CA GLY A 6 -17.19 7.84 7.81
C GLY A 6 -18.61 7.71 7.26
N ASP A 7 -18.81 6.74 6.37
CA ASP A 7 -20.07 6.43 5.67
C ASP A 7 -20.62 7.53 4.76
N THR A 8 -19.82 8.56 4.46
CA THR A 8 -20.12 9.60 3.48
C THR A 8 -19.39 9.38 2.16
N GLN A 9 -19.94 9.87 1.04
CA GLN A 9 -19.26 9.75 -0.25
C GLN A 9 -17.92 10.51 -0.26
N MET A 10 -16.85 9.82 -0.66
CA MET A 10 -15.52 10.44 -0.81
C MET A 10 -15.57 11.45 -1.97
N THR A 11 -15.04 12.66 -1.75
CA THR A 11 -14.89 13.70 -2.77
C THR A 11 -13.67 13.44 -3.66
N ASP A 12 -13.52 14.24 -4.71
CA ASP A 12 -12.35 14.27 -5.60
C ASP A 12 -11.16 15.04 -5.02
N VAL A 13 -11.39 15.99 -4.10
CA VAL A 13 -10.33 16.69 -3.36
C VAL A 13 -9.97 15.95 -2.08
N TRP A 14 -8.75 15.41 -2.00
CA TRP A 14 -8.25 14.69 -0.82
C TRP A 14 -7.23 15.53 -0.04
N ARG A 15 -7.48 15.70 1.26
CA ARG A 15 -6.54 16.34 2.19
C ARG A 15 -5.74 15.25 2.90
N LEU A 16 -4.49 15.06 2.48
CA LEU A 16 -3.59 14.05 3.03
C LEU A 16 -2.28 14.72 3.48
N PRO A 17 -1.63 14.21 4.55
CA PRO A 17 -0.33 14.74 4.96
C PRO A 17 0.75 14.43 3.91
N ALA A 18 1.81 15.25 3.92
CA ALA A 18 3.04 14.93 3.22
C ALA A 18 3.71 13.69 3.82
N ILE A 19 4.74 13.18 3.13
CA ILE A 19 5.48 11.99 3.54
C ILE A 19 6.04 12.16 4.95
N ALA A 20 5.68 11.24 5.85
CA ALA A 20 6.18 11.24 7.21
C ALA A 20 7.62 10.69 7.29
N PRO A 21 8.42 11.06 8.32
CA PRO A 21 9.80 10.58 8.45
C PRO A 21 9.94 9.06 8.46
N TRP A 22 8.96 8.35 9.04
CA TRP A 22 8.98 6.88 9.10
C TRP A 22 8.82 6.20 7.74
N GLU A 23 8.35 6.90 6.71
CA GLU A 23 8.22 6.37 5.35
C GLU A 23 9.55 6.44 4.57
N LYS A 24 10.59 7.09 5.12
CA LYS A 24 11.87 7.39 4.46
C LYS A 24 13.05 6.58 5.01
N ALA A 25 12.77 5.41 5.60
CA ALA A 25 13.79 4.61 6.28
C ALA A 25 14.90 4.11 5.33
N CYS A 26 14.56 3.75 4.09
CA CYS A 26 15.49 3.17 3.11
C CYS A 26 16.11 4.20 2.14
N THR A 27 16.65 5.31 2.65
CA THR A 27 17.23 6.40 1.85
C THR A 27 16.19 7.28 1.14
N LYS A 28 16.51 8.59 1.00
CA LYS A 28 15.58 9.60 0.51
C LYS A 28 15.55 9.63 -1.02
N HIS A 29 14.43 9.20 -1.61
CA HIS A 29 14.10 9.54 -3.00
C HIS A 29 13.54 10.98 -3.06
N PRO A 30 13.95 11.82 -4.03
CA PRO A 30 13.62 13.25 -4.06
C PRO A 30 12.10 13.51 -4.12
N THR A 31 11.36 12.70 -4.87
CA THR A 31 9.92 12.85 -5.14
C THR A 31 9.10 11.61 -4.74
N GLN A 32 9.45 10.99 -3.60
CA GLN A 32 8.65 9.88 -3.07
C GLN A 32 7.19 10.33 -2.86
N LYS A 33 6.24 9.43 -3.11
CA LYS A 33 4.81 9.72 -2.90
C LYS A 33 4.39 9.20 -1.51
N PRO A 34 3.44 9.86 -0.80
CA PRO A 34 2.95 9.39 0.50
C PRO A 34 2.20 8.05 0.38
N LEU A 35 2.44 7.11 1.28
CA LEU A 35 1.79 5.79 1.27
C LEU A 35 0.27 5.88 1.40
N ASN A 36 -0.25 6.83 2.18
CA ASN A 36 -1.69 6.97 2.39
C ASN A 36 -2.42 7.33 1.08
N LEU A 37 -1.79 8.13 0.21
CA LEU A 37 -2.35 8.47 -1.10
C LEU A 37 -2.49 7.23 -1.99
N LEU A 38 -1.42 6.44 -2.11
CA LEU A 38 -1.42 5.25 -2.98
C LEU A 38 -2.34 4.16 -2.41
N SER A 39 -2.37 3.99 -1.09
CA SER A 39 -3.28 3.04 -0.42
C SER A 39 -4.74 3.35 -0.74
N ARG A 40 -5.13 4.63 -0.70
CA ARG A 40 -6.47 5.08 -1.07
C ARG A 40 -6.83 4.75 -2.51
N ILE A 41 -5.93 5.03 -3.46
CA ILE A 41 -6.14 4.76 -4.89
C ILE A 41 -6.32 3.25 -5.11
N ILE A 42 -5.46 2.43 -4.52
CA ILE A 42 -5.51 0.97 -4.65
C ILE A 42 -6.82 0.42 -4.07
N LEU A 43 -7.24 0.87 -2.89
CA LEU A 43 -8.52 0.47 -2.27
C LEU A 43 -9.74 0.90 -3.10
N ALA A 44 -9.65 2.02 -3.81
CA ALA A 44 -10.75 2.52 -4.64
C ALA A 44 -10.87 1.78 -5.98
N SER A 45 -9.75 1.25 -6.51
CA SER A 45 -9.66 0.79 -7.90
C SER A 45 -9.36 -0.70 -8.06
N THR A 46 -9.11 -1.45 -6.98
CA THR A 46 -8.70 -2.86 -7.08
C THR A 46 -9.29 -3.75 -5.98
N GLU A 47 -9.44 -5.03 -6.30
CA GLU A 47 -9.76 -6.09 -5.35
C GLU A 47 -8.49 -6.76 -4.79
N LYS A 48 -8.65 -7.55 -3.72
CA LYS A 48 -7.53 -8.29 -3.10
C LYS A 48 -6.95 -9.28 -4.13
N GLY A 49 -5.63 -9.45 -4.15
CA GLY A 49 -4.96 -10.34 -5.09
C GLY A 49 -4.77 -9.79 -6.52
N ALA A 50 -5.35 -8.63 -6.86
CA ALA A 50 -5.19 -8.01 -8.16
C ALA A 50 -3.72 -7.63 -8.46
N TRP A 51 -3.36 -7.57 -9.76
CA TRP A 51 -2.08 -7.07 -10.23
C TRP A 51 -2.12 -5.55 -10.46
N ILE A 52 -1.08 -4.86 -10.01
CA ILE A 52 -0.89 -3.42 -10.22
C ILE A 52 0.42 -3.20 -10.99
N LEU A 53 0.34 -2.46 -12.09
CA LEU A 53 1.49 -2.03 -12.88
C LEU A 53 1.78 -0.55 -12.62
N ASP A 54 3.03 -0.22 -12.30
CA ASP A 54 3.53 1.16 -12.27
C ASP A 54 4.75 1.28 -13.19
N PRO A 55 4.63 1.91 -14.37
CA PRO A 55 5.74 2.04 -15.31
C PRO A 55 6.78 3.10 -14.89
N PHE A 56 6.53 3.84 -13.80
CA PHE A 56 7.43 4.88 -13.27
C PHE A 56 7.58 4.72 -11.76
N ALA A 57 8.00 3.52 -11.37
CA ALA A 57 7.90 3.05 -9.99
C ALA A 57 8.73 3.91 -9.02
N GLY A 58 9.88 4.45 -9.42
CA GLY A 58 10.82 5.16 -8.55
C GLY A 58 11.12 4.36 -7.28
N SER A 59 10.95 4.99 -6.11
CA SER A 59 11.01 4.32 -4.80
C SER A 59 9.89 3.31 -4.50
N SER A 60 9.04 2.99 -5.48
CA SER A 60 7.99 1.96 -5.43
C SER A 60 6.97 2.10 -4.30
N THR A 61 6.57 3.34 -3.96
CA THR A 61 5.45 3.57 -3.01
C THR A 61 4.19 2.80 -3.44
N THR A 62 3.91 2.72 -4.75
CA THR A 62 2.79 1.94 -5.31
C THR A 62 2.91 0.46 -4.93
N GLY A 63 4.10 -0.14 -5.08
CA GLY A 63 4.36 -1.53 -4.71
C GLY A 63 4.23 -1.79 -3.22
N ILE A 64 4.83 -0.93 -2.39
CA ILE A 64 4.70 -1.06 -0.93
C ILE A 64 3.23 -0.98 -0.49
N ALA A 65 2.45 -0.02 -1.02
CA ALA A 65 1.02 0.08 -0.73
C ALA A 65 0.23 -1.15 -1.24
N ALA A 66 0.57 -1.67 -2.42
CA ALA A 66 -0.03 -2.88 -2.98
C ALA A 66 0.21 -4.10 -2.08
N ASN A 67 1.46 -4.36 -1.68
CA ASN A 67 1.81 -5.50 -0.82
C ASN A 67 1.14 -5.39 0.57
N LEU A 68 1.11 -4.19 1.18
CA LEU A 68 0.40 -3.97 2.44
C LEU A 68 -1.10 -4.29 2.33
N LEU A 69 -1.70 -4.02 1.17
CA LEU A 69 -3.10 -4.32 0.89
C LEU A 69 -3.33 -5.73 0.34
N GLY A 70 -2.29 -6.57 0.21
CA GLY A 70 -2.42 -7.93 -0.34
C GLY A 70 -2.76 -7.94 -1.83
N ARG A 71 -2.20 -7.00 -2.61
CA ARG A 71 -2.20 -6.97 -4.08
C ARG A 71 -0.79 -7.32 -4.59
N ARG A 72 -0.71 -7.79 -5.83
CA ARG A 72 0.53 -8.07 -6.55
C ARG A 72 1.01 -6.81 -7.27
N PHE A 73 2.31 -6.66 -7.44
CA PHE A 73 2.89 -5.46 -8.03
C PHE A 73 3.97 -5.78 -9.06
N LEU A 74 3.94 -5.06 -10.18
CA LEU A 74 5.02 -5.00 -11.16
C LEU A 74 5.40 -3.53 -11.36
N GLY A 75 6.63 -3.19 -10.99
CA GLY A 75 7.18 -1.84 -11.18
C GLY A 75 8.24 -1.84 -12.28
N ILE A 76 8.24 -0.81 -13.11
CA ILE A 76 9.33 -0.53 -14.05
C ILE A 76 9.99 0.77 -13.59
N GLU A 77 11.32 0.73 -13.48
CA GLU A 77 12.15 1.90 -13.18
C GLU A 77 13.41 1.83 -14.03
N ARG A 78 13.80 2.97 -14.60
CA ARG A 78 14.95 3.08 -15.49
C ARG A 78 16.24 3.33 -14.70
N GLU A 79 16.16 4.16 -13.66
CA GLU A 79 17.33 4.56 -12.88
C GLU A 79 17.66 3.50 -11.83
N GLU A 80 18.83 2.87 -11.95
CA GLU A 80 19.27 1.75 -11.09
C GLU A 80 19.29 2.14 -9.60
N GLU A 81 19.69 3.37 -9.28
CA GLU A 81 19.68 3.89 -7.91
C GLU A 81 18.28 3.89 -7.29
N PHE A 82 17.25 4.23 -8.06
CA PHE A 82 15.87 4.22 -7.59
C PHE A 82 15.31 2.81 -7.50
N ALA A 83 15.70 1.93 -8.43
CA ALA A 83 15.40 0.51 -8.35
C ALA A 83 16.01 -0.15 -7.10
N ALA A 84 17.23 0.25 -6.72
CA ALA A 84 17.87 -0.22 -5.48
C ALA A 84 17.11 0.24 -4.22
N ILE A 85 16.63 1.50 -4.19
CA ILE A 85 15.77 1.99 -3.10
C ILE A 85 14.45 1.21 -3.05
N SER A 86 13.82 0.95 -4.21
CA SER A 86 12.61 0.14 -4.30
C SER A 86 12.80 -1.25 -3.69
N LYS A 87 13.88 -1.93 -4.09
CA LYS A 87 14.23 -3.26 -3.57
C LYS A 87 14.43 -3.23 -2.05
N ALA A 88 15.21 -2.28 -1.53
CA ALA A 88 15.44 -2.15 -0.10
C ALA A 88 14.14 -1.93 0.69
N ARG A 89 13.21 -1.14 0.16
CA ARG A 89 11.88 -0.95 0.78
C ARG A 89 11.02 -2.20 0.72
N ARG A 90 11.09 -3.00 -0.35
CA ARG A 90 10.39 -4.28 -0.46
C ARG A 90 10.91 -5.26 0.58
N GLU A 91 12.22 -5.35 0.75
CA GLU A 91 12.87 -6.20 1.76
C GLU A 91 12.53 -5.73 3.19
N GLU A 92 12.48 -4.41 3.43
CA GLU A 92 12.12 -3.85 4.75
C GLU A 92 10.74 -4.34 5.25
N ILE A 93 9.76 -4.45 4.35
CA ILE A 93 8.40 -4.88 4.70
C ILE A 93 8.24 -6.41 4.79
N GLU A 94 9.30 -7.19 4.54
CA GLU A 94 9.31 -8.64 4.84
C GLU A 94 9.38 -8.90 6.34
N ASP A 95 9.97 -7.96 7.10
CA ASP A 95 9.89 -8.01 8.56
C ASP A 95 8.45 -7.76 9.02
N ILE A 96 7.88 -8.78 9.67
CA ILE A 96 6.50 -8.77 10.17
C ILE A 96 6.23 -7.59 11.11
N LYS A 97 7.23 -7.17 11.91
CA LYS A 97 7.08 -6.03 12.83
C LYS A 97 6.90 -4.73 12.05
N THR A 98 7.73 -4.52 11.03
CA THR A 98 7.67 -3.35 10.13
C THR A 98 6.39 -3.36 9.30
N TYR A 99 6.03 -4.49 8.70
CA TYR A 99 4.77 -4.67 7.97
C TYR A 99 3.56 -4.26 8.82
N SER A 100 3.48 -4.81 10.04
CA SER A 100 2.40 -4.51 10.99
C SER A 100 2.39 -3.05 11.43
N LYS A 101 3.58 -2.45 11.62
CA LYS A 101 3.73 -1.03 11.95
C LYS A 101 3.21 -0.13 10.83
N TYR A 102 3.51 -0.45 9.57
CA TYR A 102 3.08 0.34 8.41
C TYR A 102 1.55 0.29 8.26
N LYS A 103 0.96 -0.91 8.32
CA LYS A 103 -0.51 -1.06 8.31
C LYS A 103 -1.21 -0.20 9.35
N LYS A 104 -0.76 -0.27 10.61
CA LYS A 104 -1.34 0.49 11.72
C LYS A 104 -1.22 2.01 11.55
N LYS A 105 -0.22 2.49 10.81
CA LYS A 105 0.00 3.93 10.59
C LYS A 105 -0.79 4.51 9.42
N ILE A 106 -1.37 3.68 8.55
CA ILE A 106 -2.12 4.14 7.37
C ILE A 106 -3.62 4.07 7.68
N PRO A 107 -4.30 5.21 7.92
CA PRO A 107 -5.69 5.22 8.41
C PRO A 107 -6.67 4.50 7.48
N ASP A 108 -6.47 4.63 6.17
CA ASP A 108 -7.36 4.02 5.18
C ASP A 108 -7.28 2.50 5.17
N ILE A 109 -6.11 1.92 5.47
CA ILE A 109 -5.93 0.47 5.60
C ILE A 109 -6.63 -0.03 6.86
N VAL A 110 -6.41 0.64 8.00
CA VAL A 110 -7.04 0.28 9.28
C VAL A 110 -8.56 0.24 9.14
N LYS A 111 -9.16 1.30 8.58
CA LYS A 111 -10.61 1.38 8.36
C LYS A 111 -11.13 0.34 7.36
N ALA A 112 -10.32 -0.05 6.37
CA ALA A 112 -10.72 -1.07 5.40
C ALA A 112 -10.74 -2.48 6.02
N GLU A 113 -9.80 -2.78 6.91
CA GLU A 113 -9.72 -4.07 7.62
C GLU A 113 -10.82 -4.22 8.69
N ASP A 114 -11.19 -3.14 9.39
CA ASP A 114 -12.31 -3.13 10.34
C ASP A 114 -13.63 -3.61 9.71
N LYS A 115 -13.87 -3.23 8.44
CA LYS A 115 -15.02 -3.72 7.66
C LYS A 115 -14.92 -5.22 7.38
N GLN A 116 -13.73 -5.71 7.06
CA GLN A 116 -13.53 -7.10 6.66
C GLN A 116 -13.81 -8.05 7.83
N MET A 117 -13.53 -7.63 9.08
CA MET A 117 -13.93 -8.34 10.29
C MET A 117 -15.45 -8.39 10.49
N CYS A 118 -16.19 -7.39 10.00
CA CYS A 118 -17.67 -7.35 10.02
C CYS A 118 -18.30 -8.18 8.88
N CYS A 119 -17.59 -8.41 7.77
CA CYS A 119 -18.07 -9.12 6.58
C CYS A 119 -17.65 -10.61 6.51
N PHE A 120 -17.17 -11.21 7.60
CA PHE A 120 -16.69 -12.61 7.65
C PHE A 120 -17.78 -13.69 7.48
N SER A 121 -18.91 -13.37 6.84
CA SER A 121 -19.92 -14.36 6.45
C SER A 121 -19.73 -14.93 5.04
N CYS A 122 -18.70 -14.53 4.29
CA CYS A 122 -18.41 -15.11 2.97
C CYS A 122 -17.04 -15.78 2.97
N ASN A 123 -17.06 -17.12 3.09
CA ASN A 123 -15.89 -17.99 2.92
C ASN A 123 -15.39 -17.92 1.47
N GLU A 124 -14.28 -17.22 1.24
CA GLU A 124 -13.35 -17.58 0.16
C GLU A 124 -12.11 -18.23 0.78
N PRO A 125 -11.61 -19.34 0.22
CA PRO A 125 -10.53 -20.10 0.83
C PRO A 125 -9.26 -19.25 0.86
N LEU A 126 -8.71 -19.12 2.07
CA LEU A 126 -7.35 -18.63 2.33
C LEU A 126 -6.33 -19.59 1.70
N GLY A 127 -6.14 -19.45 0.39
CA GLY A 127 -4.97 -19.97 -0.31
C GLY A 127 -3.85 -18.93 -0.29
N TYR A 128 -2.61 -19.41 -0.23
CA TYR A 128 -1.33 -18.69 -0.33
C TYR A 128 -0.77 -18.22 1.01
N GLY A 129 -0.01 -19.13 1.62
CA GLY A 129 0.83 -18.94 2.81
C GLY A 129 2.15 -18.21 2.55
N ASP A 130 2.38 -17.76 1.31
CA ASP A 130 3.46 -16.86 0.97
C ASP A 130 2.86 -15.49 0.65
N LEU A 131 3.50 -14.41 1.13
CA LEU A 131 3.21 -13.07 0.63
C LEU A 131 3.21 -13.13 -0.90
N PRO A 132 2.20 -12.57 -1.60
CA PRO A 132 2.13 -12.67 -3.04
C PRO A 132 3.23 -11.79 -3.66
N PHE A 133 4.43 -12.38 -3.74
CA PHE A 133 5.72 -11.86 -4.22
C PHE A 133 6.24 -10.62 -3.50
#